data_AF-A0AAD7AY22-F1
#
_entry.id   AF-A0AAD7AY22-F1
#
_cell.length_a   1.000
_cell.length_b   1.000
_cell.length_c   1.000
_cell.angle_alpha   90.00
_cell.angle_beta   90.00
_cell.angle_gamma   90.00
#
_symmetry.space_group_name_H-M   'P 1'
#
loop_
_entity.id
_entity.type
_entity.pdbx_description
1 polymer ?
#
loop_
_entity_poly.entity_id
_entity_poly.type
_entity_poly.pdbx_seq_one_letter_code
_entity_poly.pdbx_strand_id
1 'polypeptide(L)'
;VSKADTRLACVEDEIALLEERLEVLLRERTVLSEYRTKNVGILSPLRRVPPEILGQIFSWSLPTDEQVKSPEYRPNPKDSPWVLTWVSSRWRAIAVSTHSLWSLIYVD
;
A
#
# COMPACT_ATOMS: atom_id res chain seq x y z
N VAL A 1 -53.01 -29.60 2.27
CA VAL A 1 -51.62 -29.37 1.81
C VAL A 1 -50.74 -30.42 2.47
N SER A 2 -49.98 -31.18 1.68
CA SER A 2 -49.20 -32.31 2.18
C SER A 2 -48.04 -31.80 3.03
N LYS A 3 -47.64 -32.56 4.06
CA LYS A 3 -46.44 -32.29 4.88
C LYS A 3 -45.16 -32.18 4.03
N ALA A 4 -45.16 -32.79 2.84
CA ALA A 4 -44.10 -32.67 1.85
C ALA A 4 -44.06 -31.28 1.21
N ASP A 5 -45.21 -30.69 0.87
CA ASP A 5 -45.30 -29.38 0.22
C ASP A 5 -44.79 -28.27 1.13
N THR A 6 -45.10 -28.34 2.43
CA THR A 6 -44.64 -27.36 3.42
C THR A 6 -43.13 -27.46 3.66
N ARG A 7 -42.56 -28.67 3.57
CA ARG A 7 -41.11 -28.86 3.71
C ARG A 7 -40.36 -28.39 2.47
N LEU A 8 -40.92 -28.61 1.28
CA LEU A 8 -40.36 -28.10 0.02
C LEU A 8 -40.28 -26.57 0.04
N ALA A 9 -41.37 -25.88 0.39
CA ALA A 9 -41.39 -24.43 0.48
C ALA A 9 -40.32 -23.89 1.46
N CYS A 10 -40.16 -24.53 2.63
CA CYS A 10 -39.14 -24.14 3.60
C CYS A 10 -37.70 -24.30 3.07
N VAL A 11 -37.44 -25.32 2.25
CA VAL A 11 -36.12 -25.54 1.64
C VAL A 11 -35.88 -24.53 0.51
N GLU A 12 -36.90 -24.21 -0.29
CA GLU A 12 -36.82 -23.17 -1.33
C GLU A 12 -36.53 -21.78 -0.73
N ASP A 13 -37.19 -21.43 0.37
CA ASP A 13 -36.92 -20.18 1.10
C ASP A 13 -35.48 -20.12 1.62
N GLU A 14 -34.95 -21.23 2.13
CA GLU A 14 -33.57 -21.32 2.62
C GLU A 14 -32.55 -21.23 1.47
N ILE A 15 -32.85 -21.85 0.32
CA ILE A 15 -32.04 -21.70 -0.90
C ILE A 15 -32.01 -20.23 -1.34
N ALA A 16 -33.18 -19.59 -1.43
CA ALA A 16 -33.27 -18.19 -1.86
C ALA A 16 -32.47 -17.25 -0.95
N LEU A 17 -32.54 -17.44 0.37
CA LEU A 17 -31.76 -16.67 1.34
C LEU A 17 -30.25 -16.88 1.16
N LEU A 18 -29.81 -18.12 0.95
CA LEU A 18 -28.40 -18.44 0.77
C LEU A 18 -27.86 -17.91 -0.56
N GLU A 19 -28.66 -17.94 -1.62
CA GLU A 19 -28.31 -17.34 -2.92
C GLU A 19 -28.13 -15.83 -2.80
N GLU A 20 -29.03 -15.12 -2.11
CA GLU A 20 -28.88 -13.69 -1.85
C GLU A 20 -27.58 -13.40 -1.08
N ARG A 21 -27.30 -14.20 -0.04
CA ARG A 21 -26.07 -14.06 0.74
C ARG A 21 -24.82 -14.31 -0.10
N LEU A 22 -24.87 -15.30 -0.99
CA LEU A 22 -23.78 -15.61 -1.90
C LEU A 22 -23.51 -14.46 -2.86
N GLU A 23 -24.56 -13.85 -3.43
CA GLU A 23 -24.41 -12.68 -4.31
C GLU A 23 -23.71 -11.51 -3.61
N VAL A 24 -24.09 -11.22 -2.36
CA VAL A 24 -23.45 -10.16 -1.57
C VAL A 24 -21.96 -10.44 -1.39
N LEU A 25 -21.60 -11.67 -1.00
CA LEU A 25 -20.19 -12.05 -0.81
C LEU A 25 -19.40 -12.04 -2.12
N LEU A 26 -20.01 -12.42 -3.24
CA LEU A 26 -19.37 -12.36 -4.56
C LEU A 26 -19.10 -10.91 -5.00
N ARG A 27 -20.02 -9.98 -4.73
CA ARG A 27 -19.81 -8.55 -4.97
C ARG A 27 -18.64 -8.04 -4.13
N GLU A 28 -18.63 -8.34 -2.83
CA GLU A 28 -17.55 -7.94 -1.92
C GLU A 28 -16.19 -8.51 -2.37
N ARG A 29 -16.15 -9.81 -2.70
CA ARG A 29 -14.95 -10.46 -3.24
C ARG A 29 -14.44 -9.76 -4.49
N THR A 30 -15.33 -9.35 -5.39
CA THR A 30 -14.95 -8.68 -6.65
C THR A 30 -14.31 -7.34 -6.36
N VAL A 31 -14.92 -6.51 -5.50
CA VAL A 31 -14.38 -5.21 -5.07
C VAL A 31 -12.99 -5.38 -4.43
N LEU A 32 -12.84 -6.33 -3.51
CA LEU A 32 -11.56 -6.59 -2.84
C LEU A 32 -10.50 -7.13 -3.81
N SER A 33 -10.89 -7.98 -4.77
CA SER A 33 -9.99 -8.50 -5.79
C SER A 33 -9.46 -7.40 -6.71
N GLU A 34 -10.31 -6.46 -7.10
CA GLU A 34 -9.90 -5.29 -7.89
C GLU A 34 -8.93 -4.40 -7.11
N TYR A 35 -9.24 -4.10 -5.84
CA TYR A 35 -8.35 -3.33 -4.97
C TYR A 35 -6.98 -4.00 -4.82
N ARG A 36 -6.97 -5.31 -4.59
CA ARG A 36 -5.74 -6.11 -4.49
C ARG A 36 -4.95 -6.06 -5.80
N THR A 37 -5.61 -6.22 -6.94
CA THR A 37 -4.95 -6.24 -8.25
C THR A 37 -4.31 -4.89 -8.57
N LYS A 38 -5.00 -3.78 -8.29
CA LYS A 38 -4.46 -2.42 -8.44
C LYS A 38 -3.20 -2.22 -7.58
N ASN A 39 -3.25 -2.64 -6.32
CA ASN A 39 -2.12 -2.47 -5.40
C ASN A 39 -0.95 -3.41 -5.71
N VAL A 40 -1.20 -4.67 -6.07
CA VAL A 40 -0.15 -5.62 -6.47
C VAL A 40 0.51 -5.17 -7.78
N GLY A 41 -0.26 -4.65 -8.73
CA GLY A 41 0.24 -4.14 -10.01
C GLY A 41 1.28 -3.02 -9.84
N ILE A 42 1.05 -2.10 -8.89
CA ILE A 42 1.97 -0.98 -8.62
C ILE A 42 3.16 -1.45 -7.76
N LEU A 43 2.91 -2.28 -6.75
CA LEU A 43 3.97 -2.72 -5.82
C LEU A 43 4.91 -3.76 -6.44
N SER A 44 4.45 -4.54 -7.43
CA SER A 44 5.24 -5.59 -8.07
C SER A 44 6.48 -5.06 -8.80
N PRO A 45 6.40 -4.05 -9.69
CA PRO A 45 7.57 -3.42 -10.29
C PRO A 45 8.50 -2.81 -9.24
N LEU A 46 7.97 -2.03 -8.29
CA LEU A 46 8.75 -1.36 -7.23
C LEU A 46 9.55 -2.34 -6.35
N ARG A 47 9.01 -3.54 -6.09
CA ARG A 47 9.73 -4.59 -5.35
C ARG A 47 10.83 -5.27 -6.18
N ARG A 48 10.73 -5.23 -7.51
CA ARG A 48 11.71 -5.82 -8.45
C ARG A 48 12.83 -4.85 -8.85
N VAL A 49 12.67 -3.54 -8.62
CA VAL A 49 13.73 -2.55 -8.85
C VAL A 49 14.95 -2.90 -7.99
N PRO A 50 16.17 -3.00 -8.56
CA PRO A 50 17.38 -3.22 -7.79
C PRO A 50 17.58 -2.17 -6.69
N PRO A 51 18.14 -2.55 -5.53
CA PRO A 51 18.32 -1.62 -4.41
C PRO A 51 19.16 -0.39 -4.77
N GLU A 52 20.13 -0.51 -5.67
CA GLU A 52 20.99 0.59 -6.14
C GLU A 52 20.19 1.63 -6.92
N ILE A 53 19.31 1.18 -7.81
CA ILE A 53 18.45 2.06 -8.60
C ILE A 53 17.43 2.75 -7.69
N LEU A 54 16.87 2.04 -6.72
CA LEU A 54 15.94 2.64 -5.77
C LEU A 54 16.64 3.66 -4.86
N GLY A 55 17.87 3.36 -4.41
CA GLY A 55 18.72 4.31 -3.67
C GLY A 55 19.05 5.55 -4.49
N GLN A 56 19.33 5.39 -5.79
CA GLN A 56 19.50 6.52 -6.69
C GLN A 56 18.20 7.32 -6.82
N ILE A 57 17.04 6.70 -6.97
CA ILE A 57 15.74 7.41 -6.96
C ILE A 57 15.57 8.21 -5.67
N PHE A 58 15.90 7.63 -4.52
CA PHE A 58 15.83 8.31 -3.22
C PHE A 58 16.72 9.55 -3.15
N SER A 59 17.89 9.59 -3.82
CA SER A 59 18.74 10.79 -3.79
C SER A 59 18.09 11.99 -4.48
N TRP A 60 17.18 11.76 -5.42
CA TRP A 60 16.42 12.85 -6.07
C TRP A 60 15.31 13.42 -5.20
N SER A 61 14.95 12.77 -4.09
CA SER A 61 13.95 13.29 -3.15
C SER A 61 14.56 14.13 -2.03
N LEU A 62 15.90 14.25 -1.97
CA LEU A 62 16.58 15.09 -1.00
C LEU A 62 16.34 16.57 -1.32
N PRO A 63 16.27 17.44 -0.31
CA PRO A 63 16.23 18.88 -0.53
C PRO A 63 17.53 19.33 -1.23
N THR A 64 17.41 20.30 -2.13
CA THR A 64 18.59 20.85 -2.82
C THR A 64 19.41 21.72 -1.87
N ASP A 65 20.71 21.86 -2.16
CA ASP A 65 21.60 22.74 -1.39
C ASP A 65 21.07 24.17 -1.27
N GLU A 66 20.41 24.69 -2.30
CA GLU A 66 19.79 26.02 -2.30
C GLU A 66 18.61 26.09 -1.34
N GLN A 67 17.74 25.08 -1.35
CA GLN A 67 16.60 25.00 -0.44
C GLN A 67 17.06 25.00 1.00
N VAL A 68 18.12 24.25 1.32
CA VAL A 68 18.55 24.16 2.72
C VAL A 68 19.33 25.38 3.20
N LYS A 69 20.03 26.08 2.31
CA LYS A 69 20.71 27.34 2.65
C LYS A 69 19.73 28.50 2.88
N SER A 70 18.45 28.31 2.56
CA SER A 70 17.45 29.35 2.74
C SER A 70 17.14 29.60 4.22
N PRO A 71 17.06 30.87 4.68
CA PRO A 71 16.78 31.18 6.08
C PRO A 71 15.38 30.72 6.53
N GLU A 72 14.44 30.51 5.60
CA GLU A 72 13.13 29.91 5.85
C GLU A 72 13.11 28.38 5.92
N TYR A 73 14.22 27.71 5.60
CA TYR A 73 14.27 26.25 5.66
C TYR A 73 14.13 25.76 7.10
N ARG A 74 13.23 24.80 7.30
CA ARG A 74 13.03 24.13 8.58
C ARG A 74 13.02 22.62 8.32
N PRO A 75 14.00 21.86 8.85
CA PRO A 75 14.04 20.43 8.65
C PRO A 75 12.81 19.78 9.29
N ASN A 76 12.06 18.97 8.53
CA ASN A 76 10.95 18.19 9.07
C ASN A 76 11.32 16.70 9.08
N PRO A 77 11.04 15.94 10.16
CA PRO A 77 11.18 14.48 10.14
C PRO A 77 10.34 13.77 9.07
N LYS A 78 9.36 14.45 8.49
CA LYS A 78 8.57 13.98 7.34
C LYS A 78 9.23 14.22 5.97
N ASP A 79 10.40 14.86 5.95
CA ASP A 79 11.17 15.07 4.72
C ASP A 79 12.12 13.91 4.45
N SER A 80 12.64 13.85 3.22
CA SER A 80 13.74 12.95 2.87
C SER A 80 15.02 13.35 3.62
N PRO A 81 15.85 12.39 4.08
CA PRO A 81 15.75 10.94 3.87
C PRO A 81 14.85 10.20 4.88
N TRP A 82 14.41 10.84 5.96
CA TRP A 82 13.72 10.20 7.09
C TRP A 82 12.43 9.49 6.68
N VAL A 83 11.59 10.14 5.89
CA VAL A 83 10.30 9.60 5.45
C VAL A 83 10.42 8.27 4.69
N LEU A 84 11.53 8.07 3.97
CA LEU A 84 11.81 6.84 3.21
C LEU A 84 11.94 5.62 4.14
N THR A 85 12.40 5.84 5.37
CA THR A 85 12.54 4.79 6.39
C THR A 85 11.20 4.33 6.97
N TRP A 86 10.12 5.07 6.74
CA TRP A 86 8.78 4.78 7.28
C TRP A 86 7.85 4.08 6.29
N VAL A 87 8.19 4.07 4.99
CA VAL A 87 7.34 3.51 3.93
C VAL A 87 7.22 1.98 4.01
N SER A 88 8.35 1.27 4.09
CA SER A 88 8.37 -0.19 4.17
C SER A 88 9.70 -0.71 4.73
N SER A 89 9.74 -1.98 5.14
CA SER A 89 10.99 -2.63 5.58
C SER A 89 12.08 -2.62 4.49
N ARG A 90 11.70 -2.85 3.22
CA ARG A 90 12.62 -2.79 2.07
C ARG A 90 13.19 -1.39 1.87
N TRP A 91 12.33 -0.38 1.88
CA TRP A 91 12.76 1.02 1.69
C TRP A 91 13.67 1.46 2.82
N ARG A 92 13.33 1.10 4.06
CA ARG A 92 14.20 1.35 5.23
C ARG A 92 15.57 0.72 5.07
N ALA A 93 15.63 -0.57 4.71
CA ALA A 93 16.91 -1.26 4.53
C ALA A 93 17.79 -0.54 3.49
N ILE A 94 17.20 -0.18 2.34
CA ILE A 94 17.91 0.52 1.26
C ILE A 94 18.32 1.93 1.68
N ALA A 95 17.41 2.69 2.30
CA ALA A 95 17.69 4.05 2.74
C ALA A 95 18.84 4.07 3.76
N VAL A 96 18.80 3.19 4.76
CA VAL A 96 19.86 3.08 5.78
C VAL A 96 21.20 2.62 5.17
N SER A 97 21.19 1.71 4.19
CA SER A 97 22.44 1.24 3.55
C SER A 97 23.03 2.23 2.54
N THR A 98 22.25 3.21 2.08
CA THR A 98 22.67 4.18 1.04
C THR A 98 23.28 5.41 1.70
N HIS A 99 24.60 5.39 1.88
CA HIS A 99 25.35 6.42 2.60
C HIS A 99 25.16 7.84 2.03
N SER A 100 25.00 7.98 0.72
CA SER A 100 24.79 9.28 0.06
C SER A 100 23.49 9.98 0.48
N LEU A 101 22.50 9.25 1.02
CA LEU A 101 21.27 9.87 1.54
C LEU A 101 21.50 10.59 2.87
N TRP A 102 22.56 10.23 3.59
CA TRP A 102 22.86 10.71 4.94
C TRP A 102 24.11 11.60 4.97
N SER A 103 24.65 11.99 3.81
CA SER A 103 25.83 12.85 3.74
C SER A 103 25.57 14.26 4.26
N LEU A 104 24.30 14.67 4.33
CA LEU A 104 23.88 15.99 4.79
C LEU A 104 22.63 15.83 5.67
N ILE A 105 22.78 16.13 6.96
CA ILE A 105 21.70 16.05 7.95
C ILE A 105 21.67 17.39 8.69
N TYR A 106 20.47 17.97 8.79
CA TYR A 106 20.22 19.17 9.56
C TYR A 106 19.53 18.79 10.86
N VAL A 107 20.05 19.35 11.95
CA VAL A 107 19.52 19.19 13.30
C VAL A 107 19.21 20.59 13.80
N ASP A 108 18.02 20.77 14.37
CA ASP A 108 17.60 22.03 15.02
C ASP A 108 18.49 22.38 16.22
#